data_AF-F4S212-F1
#
_entry.id   AF-F4S212-F1
#
_cell.length_a   1.000
_cell.length_b   1.000
_cell.length_c   1.000
_cell.angle_alpha   90.00
_cell.angle_beta   90.00
_cell.angle_gamma   90.00
#
_symmetry.space_group_name_H-M   'P 1'
#
loop_
_entity.id
_entity.type
_entity.pdbx_description
1 polymer ?
#
loop_
_entity_poly.entity_id
_entity_poly.type
_entity_poly.pdbx_seq_one_letter_code
_entity_poly.pdbx_strand_id
1 'polypeptide(L)'
;MDMLRYCGRGSRVLFRAASNALGSNKHHTRHILIMQQPTINFKPKYTQPITLDALLELDPGFITAEISRLENSINHLTRSNSDLLMAEKEEDDAAERKVFVLAREENEDVIESQRERITMMKLALNQMLGIDSDNPHYAKDKARGEGGDDRTIPRADPVRREPTSSDEDVGVFV
;
A
#
# COMPACT_ATOMS: atom_id res chain seq x y z
N MET A 1 -49.58 36.71 -19.06
CA MET A 1 -48.40 37.56 -18.79
C MET A 1 -47.61 37.66 -20.07
N ASP A 2 -47.46 38.89 -20.51
CA ASP A 2 -47.09 39.30 -21.86
C ASP A 2 -45.58 39.56 -22.00
N MET A 3 -45.13 39.45 -23.24
CA MET A 3 -43.94 40.08 -23.85
C MET A 3 -42.52 39.61 -23.51
N LEU A 4 -42.04 38.71 -24.37
CA LEU A 4 -40.95 38.91 -25.35
C LEU A 4 -40.15 40.23 -25.29
N ARG A 5 -38.81 40.10 -25.31
CA ARG A 5 -37.75 40.87 -26.03
C ARG A 5 -36.40 40.54 -25.34
N TYR A 6 -35.28 40.17 -25.97
CA TYR A 6 -34.49 40.82 -27.03
C TYR A 6 -33.46 39.76 -27.52
N CYS A 7 -33.45 39.28 -28.77
CA CYS A 7 -32.73 39.76 -29.96
C CYS A 7 -31.18 39.87 -29.85
N GLY A 8 -30.45 39.17 -30.73
CA GLY A 8 -29.02 39.37 -30.98
C GLY A 8 -28.35 38.29 -31.84
N ARG A 9 -28.47 38.41 -33.18
CA ARG A 9 -27.86 37.51 -34.19
C ARG A 9 -26.38 37.85 -34.45
N GLY A 10 -25.58 36.80 -34.65
CA GLY A 10 -24.69 36.62 -35.82
C GLY A 10 -23.44 37.49 -35.97
N SER A 11 -22.26 36.85 -36.09
CA SER A 11 -21.49 36.81 -37.34
C SER A 11 -20.16 36.08 -37.16
N ARG A 12 -19.92 35.12 -38.06
CA ARG A 12 -18.61 34.51 -38.33
C ARG A 12 -17.77 35.50 -39.13
N VAL A 13 -16.51 35.72 -38.75
CA VAL A 13 -15.49 36.17 -39.70
C VAL A 13 -14.19 35.41 -39.45
N LEU A 14 -13.68 34.88 -40.56
CA LEU A 14 -12.44 34.16 -40.74
C LEU A 14 -11.22 35.03 -40.37
N PHE A 15 -10.21 34.42 -39.74
CA PHE A 15 -8.82 34.82 -39.95
C PHE A 15 -7.98 33.56 -40.16
N ARG A 16 -7.38 33.48 -41.34
CA ARG A 16 -6.45 32.45 -41.78
C ARG A 16 -5.09 33.13 -42.00
N ALA A 17 -4.04 32.32 -41.78
CA ALA A 17 -2.64 32.49 -42.16
C ALA A 17 -1.75 33.29 -41.19
N ALA A 18 -0.73 32.62 -40.65
CA ALA A 18 0.60 32.60 -41.29
C ALA A 18 1.50 31.55 -40.61
N SER A 19 2.11 30.70 -41.43
CA SER A 19 3.29 29.91 -41.07
C SER A 19 4.51 30.83 -41.00
N ASN A 20 5.45 30.57 -40.08
CA ASN A 20 6.88 30.54 -40.42
C ASN A 20 7.72 29.91 -39.32
N ALA A 21 8.64 29.06 -39.77
CA ALA A 21 9.66 28.37 -39.02
C ALA A 21 10.70 29.32 -38.44
N LEU A 22 11.37 28.91 -37.36
CA LEU A 22 12.81 29.13 -37.13
C LEU A 22 13.27 28.17 -36.02
N GLY A 23 14.22 27.31 -36.36
CA GLY A 23 14.90 26.46 -35.39
C GLY A 23 15.74 27.27 -34.41
N SER A 24 15.85 26.78 -33.18
CA SER A 24 17.00 27.06 -32.35
C SER A 24 17.25 25.86 -31.45
N ASN A 25 18.23 25.08 -31.89
CA ASN A 25 18.82 23.96 -31.18
C ASN A 25 19.53 24.51 -29.93
N LYS A 26 18.81 24.57 -28.81
CA LYS A 26 19.42 24.85 -27.51
C LYS A 26 19.71 23.50 -26.86
N HIS A 27 20.95 23.05 -27.02
CA HIS A 27 21.56 22.04 -26.17
C HIS A 27 21.50 22.55 -24.73
N HIS A 28 20.38 22.30 -24.05
CA HIS A 28 20.31 22.43 -22.62
C HIS A 28 20.89 21.14 -22.06
N THR A 29 22.22 21.10 -21.97
CA THR A 29 22.94 20.25 -21.05
C THR A 29 22.37 20.55 -19.67
N ARG A 30 21.30 19.83 -19.30
CA ARG A 30 20.80 19.81 -17.94
C ARG A 30 21.88 19.12 -17.14
N HIS A 31 22.70 19.93 -16.49
CA HIS A 31 23.49 19.53 -15.34
C HIS A 31 22.62 18.58 -14.51
N ILE A 32 23.06 17.33 -14.42
CA ILE A 32 22.57 16.38 -13.42
C ILE A 32 23.01 16.98 -12.10
N LEU A 33 22.15 17.84 -11.54
CA LEU A 33 22.22 18.19 -10.14
C LEU A 33 21.78 16.92 -9.44
N ILE A 34 22.76 16.12 -9.02
CA ILE A 34 22.56 15.04 -8.05
C ILE A 34 22.06 15.76 -6.79
N MET A 35 20.75 16.02 -6.74
CA MET A 35 20.10 16.52 -5.55
C MET A 35 20.13 15.34 -4.60
N GLN A 36 21.12 15.40 -3.73
CA GLN A 36 21.29 14.61 -2.53
C GLN A 36 19.91 14.51 -1.85
N GLN A 37 19.24 13.40 -2.11
CA GLN A 37 18.01 13.01 -1.42
C GLN A 37 18.30 13.08 0.09
N PRO A 38 17.40 13.63 0.92
CA PRO A 38 17.65 13.70 2.36
C PRO A 38 17.86 12.27 2.84
N THR A 39 19.08 11.96 3.27
CA THR A 39 19.35 10.76 4.05
C THR A 39 18.45 10.88 5.27
N ILE A 40 17.32 10.18 5.27
CA ILE A 40 16.49 10.03 6.45
C ILE A 40 17.46 9.49 7.50
N ASN A 41 17.88 10.33 8.44
CA ASN A 41 18.85 9.98 9.47
C ASN A 41 18.11 9.10 10.49
N PHE A 42 17.69 7.92 10.03
CA PHE A 42 16.98 6.94 10.82
C PHE A 42 17.99 6.29 11.75
N LYS A 43 17.86 6.60 13.04
CA LYS A 43 18.65 5.99 14.10
C LYS A 43 17.73 5.11 14.93
N PRO A 44 17.86 3.77 14.87
CA PRO A 44 17.02 2.88 15.64
C PRO A 44 17.26 3.08 17.14
N LYS A 45 16.19 3.07 17.94
CA LYS A 45 16.25 3.10 19.40
C LYS A 45 16.66 1.72 19.95
N TYR A 46 16.14 0.65 19.35
CA TYR A 46 16.42 -0.72 19.76
C TYR A 46 17.65 -1.26 19.04
N THR A 47 18.40 -2.16 19.68
CA THR A 47 19.49 -2.87 18.99
C THR A 47 18.89 -3.78 17.94
N GLN A 48 19.35 -3.65 16.70
CA GLN A 48 18.83 -4.42 15.57
C GLN A 48 19.83 -5.51 15.18
N PRO A 49 19.35 -6.70 14.76
CA PRO A 49 20.22 -7.82 14.40
C PRO A 49 20.97 -7.60 13.08
N ILE A 50 20.57 -6.60 12.29
CA ILE A 50 21.16 -6.24 11.01
C ILE A 50 21.23 -4.72 10.88
N THR A 51 22.26 -4.23 10.20
CA THR A 51 22.45 -2.81 9.89
C THR A 51 21.80 -2.45 8.56
N LEU A 52 21.60 -1.14 8.34
CA LEU A 52 21.06 -0.66 7.06
C LEU A 52 21.96 -1.02 5.88
N ASP A 53 23.28 -0.86 6.02
CA ASP A 53 24.24 -1.17 4.96
C ASP A 53 24.21 -2.65 4.58
N ALA A 54 24.10 -3.54 5.56
CA ALA A 54 23.98 -4.98 5.31
C ALA A 54 22.66 -5.36 4.63
N LEU A 55 21.57 -4.60 4.86
CA LEU A 55 20.30 -4.83 4.15
C LEU A 55 20.41 -4.48 2.65
N LEU A 56 21.23 -3.50 2.27
CA LEU A 56 21.41 -3.11 0.86
C LEU A 56 22.12 -4.18 0.02
N GLU A 57 22.80 -5.12 0.66
CA GLU A 57 23.47 -6.25 0.01
C GLU A 57 22.54 -7.45 -0.21
N LEU A 58 21.35 -7.46 0.40
CA LEU A 58 20.39 -8.56 0.30
C LEU A 58 19.50 -8.44 -0.94
N ASP A 59 18.85 -9.55 -1.31
CA ASP A 59 17.84 -9.55 -2.37
C ASP A 59 16.56 -8.78 -1.96
N PRO A 60 15.99 -7.89 -2.79
CA PRO A 60 14.75 -7.18 -2.48
C PRO A 60 13.56 -8.11 -2.19
N GLY A 61 13.48 -9.26 -2.86
CA GLY A 61 12.45 -10.28 -2.62
C GLY A 61 12.56 -10.87 -1.22
N PHE A 62 13.78 -11.12 -0.74
CA PHE A 62 14.02 -11.54 0.64
C PHE A 62 13.55 -10.47 1.65
N ILE A 63 13.89 -9.19 1.42
CA ILE A 63 13.51 -8.11 2.34
C ILE A 63 11.97 -7.96 2.42
N THR A 64 11.26 -8.05 1.29
CA THR A 64 9.79 -7.97 1.27
C THR A 64 9.11 -9.15 1.95
N ALA A 65 9.65 -10.37 1.78
CA ALA A 65 9.18 -11.55 2.51
C ALA A 65 9.39 -11.40 4.02
N GLU A 66 10.54 -10.87 4.42
CA GLU A 66 10.87 -10.64 5.83
C GLU A 66 9.98 -9.57 6.47
N ILE A 67 9.68 -8.48 5.76
CA ILE A 67 8.70 -7.47 6.21
C ILE A 67 7.34 -8.15 6.47
N SER A 68 6.87 -8.99 5.55
CA SER A 68 5.59 -9.69 5.70
C SER A 68 5.58 -10.61 6.93
N ARG A 69 6.70 -11.31 7.19
CA ARG A 69 6.86 -12.16 8.37
C ARG A 69 6.80 -11.35 9.66
N LEU A 70 7.49 -10.20 9.70
CA LEU A 70 7.50 -9.31 10.86
C LEU A 70 6.12 -8.68 11.10
N GLU A 71 5.43 -8.25 10.04
CA GLU A 71 4.05 -7.74 10.14
C GLU A 71 3.10 -8.81 10.69
N ASN A 72 3.24 -10.07 10.27
CA ASN A 72 2.49 -11.17 10.87
C ASN A 72 2.82 -11.38 12.35
N SER A 73 4.11 -11.33 12.73
CA SER A 73 4.52 -11.44 14.13
C SER A 73 3.95 -10.32 15.00
N ILE A 74 3.96 -9.07 14.51
CA ILE A 74 3.36 -7.92 15.21
C ILE A 74 1.85 -8.13 15.38
N ASN A 75 1.16 -8.64 14.35
CA ASN A 75 -0.27 -8.94 14.45
C ASN A 75 -0.56 -9.99 15.52
N HIS A 76 0.26 -11.04 15.61
CA HIS A 76 0.14 -12.04 16.67
C HIS A 76 0.38 -11.45 18.06
N LEU A 77 1.44 -10.66 18.25
CA LEU A 77 1.72 -9.99 19.53
C LEU A 77 0.62 -9.01 19.93
N THR A 78 0.06 -8.27 18.96
CA THR A 78 -1.03 -7.32 19.21
C THR A 78 -2.30 -8.04 19.67
N ARG A 79 -2.63 -9.19 19.06
CA ARG A 79 -3.75 -10.04 19.51
C ARG A 79 -3.49 -10.58 20.91
N SER A 80 -2.29 -11.10 21.16
CA SER A 80 -1.89 -11.58 22.50
C SER A 80 -2.02 -10.47 23.55
N ASN A 81 -1.63 -9.23 23.25
CA ASN A 81 -1.79 -8.10 24.17
C ASN A 81 -3.25 -7.70 24.42
N SER A 82 -4.13 -7.93 23.45
CA SER A 82 -5.57 -7.79 23.63
C SER A 82 -6.11 -8.85 24.58
N ASP A 83 -5.69 -10.11 24.41
CA ASP A 83 -6.12 -11.22 25.27
C ASP A 83 -5.62 -11.02 26.71
N LEU A 84 -4.35 -10.63 26.87
CA LEU A 84 -3.75 -10.29 28.17
C LEU A 84 -4.47 -9.12 28.85
N LEU A 85 -4.95 -8.13 28.10
CA LEU A 85 -5.71 -7.01 28.66
C LEU A 85 -7.08 -7.44 29.18
N MET A 86 -7.70 -8.45 28.56
CA MET A 86 -8.96 -9.00 29.06
C MET A 86 -8.70 -9.81 30.33
N ALA A 87 -7.67 -10.67 30.34
CA ALA A 87 -7.26 -11.41 31.53
C ALA A 87 -6.91 -10.48 32.70
N GLU A 88 -6.17 -9.39 32.45
CA GLU A 88 -5.84 -8.38 33.46
C GLU A 88 -7.09 -7.76 34.12
N LYS A 89 -8.15 -7.53 33.34
CA LYS A 89 -9.40 -6.93 33.82
C LYS A 89 -10.27 -7.91 34.61
N GLU A 90 -10.18 -9.20 34.28
CA GLU A 90 -10.91 -10.28 34.94
C GLU A 90 -10.20 -10.77 36.21
N GLU A 91 -8.90 -10.47 36.35
CA GLU A 91 -8.10 -10.90 37.49
C GLU A 91 -8.32 -10.03 38.74
N ASP A 92 -8.77 -10.64 39.83
CA ASP A 92 -9.04 -9.97 41.10
C ASP A 92 -7.78 -9.88 42.00
N ASP A 93 -6.84 -10.82 41.86
CA ASP A 93 -5.60 -10.79 42.63
C ASP A 93 -4.59 -9.78 42.06
N ALA A 94 -4.16 -8.84 42.91
CA ALA A 94 -3.27 -7.77 42.47
C ALA A 94 -1.84 -8.24 42.13
N ALA A 95 -1.39 -9.39 42.66
CA ALA A 95 -0.09 -9.95 42.32
C ALA A 95 -0.17 -10.70 40.98
N GLU A 96 -1.22 -11.48 40.74
CA GLU A 96 -1.46 -12.18 39.47
C GLU A 96 -1.72 -11.18 38.33
N ARG A 97 -2.49 -10.11 38.59
CA ARG A 97 -2.73 -9.03 37.62
C ARG A 97 -1.44 -8.41 37.10
N LYS A 98 -0.44 -8.22 37.97
CA LYS A 98 0.86 -7.65 37.57
C LYS A 98 1.58 -8.53 36.55
N VAL A 99 1.39 -9.85 36.57
CA VAL A 99 2.00 -10.75 35.59
C VAL A 99 1.49 -10.45 34.19
N PHE A 100 0.18 -10.20 34.03
CA PHE A 100 -0.41 -9.83 32.74
C PHE A 100 0.07 -8.46 32.24
N VAL A 101 0.22 -7.50 33.16
CA VAL A 101 0.77 -6.17 32.83
C VAL A 101 2.19 -6.29 32.31
N LEU A 102 3.07 -7.00 33.03
CA LEU A 102 4.47 -7.19 32.64
C LEU A 102 4.58 -7.91 31.29
N ALA A 103 3.80 -8.98 31.08
CA ALA A 103 3.79 -9.70 29.81
C ALA A 103 3.35 -8.81 28.62
N ARG A 104 2.38 -7.91 28.84
CA ARG A 104 1.97 -6.91 27.84
C ARG A 104 3.09 -5.93 27.53
N GLU A 105 3.73 -5.39 28.56
CA GLU A 105 4.84 -4.44 28.41
C GLU A 105 6.02 -5.06 27.65
N GLU A 106 6.40 -6.30 27.97
CA GLU A 106 7.44 -7.04 27.26
C GLU A 106 7.09 -7.22 25.77
N ASN A 107 5.85 -7.59 25.47
CA ASN A 107 5.37 -7.70 24.09
C ASN A 107 5.37 -6.35 23.37
N GLU A 108 5.03 -5.25 24.05
CA GLU A 108 5.06 -3.89 23.49
C GLU A 108 6.48 -3.49 23.07
N ASP A 109 7.49 -3.77 23.90
CA ASP A 109 8.89 -3.53 23.54
C ASP A 109 9.35 -4.35 22.32
N VAL A 110 8.92 -5.62 22.23
CA VAL A 110 9.20 -6.45 21.06
C VAL A 110 8.51 -5.90 19.80
N ILE A 111 7.25 -5.46 19.90
CA ILE A 111 6.52 -4.85 18.80
C ILE A 111 7.26 -3.61 18.29
N GLU A 112 7.69 -2.71 19.18
CA GLU A 112 8.39 -1.48 18.80
C GLU A 112 9.74 -1.78 18.15
N SER A 113 10.52 -2.73 18.67
CA SER A 113 11.77 -3.17 18.02
C SER A 113 11.53 -3.73 16.61
N GLN A 114 10.46 -4.50 16.42
CA GLN A 114 10.10 -5.05 15.10
C GLN A 114 9.61 -3.97 14.12
N ARG A 115 8.85 -2.97 14.59
CA ARG A 115 8.42 -1.81 13.78
C ARG A 115 9.61 -0.99 13.28
N GLU A 116 10.61 -0.79 14.12
CA GLU A 116 11.86 -0.15 13.71
C GLU A 116 12.59 -0.97 12.64
N ARG A 117 12.63 -2.29 12.79
CA ARG A 117 13.25 -3.18 11.80
C ARG A 117 12.55 -3.08 10.44
N ILE A 118 11.22 -3.12 10.44
CA ILE A 118 10.42 -2.92 9.21
C ILE A 118 10.72 -1.56 8.59
N THR A 119 10.84 -0.51 9.40
CA THR A 119 11.18 0.85 8.92
C THR A 119 12.54 0.87 8.24
N MET A 120 13.55 0.24 8.84
CA MET A 120 14.89 0.12 8.25
C MET A 120 14.88 -0.68 6.94
N MET A 121 14.14 -1.80 6.91
CA MET A 121 13.99 -2.62 5.70
C MET A 121 13.27 -1.88 4.57
N LYS A 122 12.24 -1.10 4.89
CA LYS A 122 11.54 -0.23 3.92
C LYS A 122 12.48 0.87 3.39
N LEU A 123 13.33 1.44 4.25
CA LEU A 123 14.35 2.41 3.84
C LEU A 123 15.37 1.77 2.88
N ALA A 124 15.86 0.57 3.17
CA ALA A 124 16.77 -0.17 2.29
C ALA A 124 16.12 -0.42 0.92
N LEU A 125 14.89 -0.93 0.88
CA LEU A 125 14.15 -1.16 -0.37
C LEU A 125 14.00 0.12 -1.21
N ASN A 126 13.67 1.25 -0.57
CA ASN A 126 13.55 2.53 -1.26
C ASN A 126 14.89 2.96 -1.90
N GLN A 127 16.01 2.75 -1.20
CA GLN A 127 17.35 3.04 -1.72
C GLN A 127 17.73 2.11 -2.88
N MET A 128 17.42 0.82 -2.78
CA MET A 128 17.74 -0.17 -3.82
C MET A 128 16.91 0.01 -5.10
N LEU A 129 15.62 0.29 -4.96
CA LEU A 129 14.70 0.42 -6.09
C LEU A 129 14.77 1.80 -6.75
N GLY A 130 15.44 2.77 -6.12
CA GLY A 130 15.55 4.14 -6.63
C GLY A 130 14.18 4.76 -6.86
N ILE A 131 13.17 4.41 -6.04
CA ILE A 131 11.83 4.99 -6.15
C ILE A 131 11.95 6.42 -5.62
N ASP A 132 12.26 7.33 -6.53
CA ASP A 132 12.01 8.75 -6.33
C ASP A 132 10.52 8.90 -6.07
N SER A 133 10.15 9.28 -4.85
CA SER A 133 8.78 9.62 -4.46
C SER A 133 8.15 10.72 -5.34
N ASP A 134 8.98 11.38 -6.17
CA ASP A 134 8.61 12.43 -7.11
C ASP A 134 8.42 11.94 -8.57
N ASN A 135 8.55 10.64 -8.87
CA ASN A 135 8.34 10.14 -10.23
C ASN A 135 6.83 10.06 -10.57
N PRO A 136 6.31 10.88 -11.50
CA PRO A 136 4.88 10.98 -11.82
C PRO A 136 4.27 9.69 -12.41
N HIS A 137 5.09 8.69 -12.72
CA HIS A 137 4.61 7.37 -13.16
C HIS A 137 4.05 6.52 -12.01
N TYR A 138 4.49 6.72 -10.76
CA TYR A 138 3.99 5.97 -9.59
C TYR A 138 2.97 6.75 -8.73
N ALA A 139 2.71 8.02 -9.07
CA ALA A 139 1.78 8.89 -8.32
C ALA A 139 0.28 8.56 -8.54
N LYS A 140 -0.06 7.63 -9.46
CA LYS A 140 -1.44 7.50 -9.97
C LYS A 140 -2.37 6.58 -9.19
N ASP A 141 -1.88 5.84 -8.19
CA ASP A 141 -2.73 4.85 -7.51
C ASP A 141 -3.30 5.31 -6.17
N LYS A 142 -2.98 6.53 -5.69
CA LYS A 142 -3.52 7.06 -4.43
C LYS A 142 -4.77 7.93 -4.54
N ALA A 143 -5.28 8.20 -5.74
CA ALA A 143 -6.40 9.14 -5.93
C ALA A 143 -7.56 8.61 -6.78
N ARG A 144 -7.79 7.28 -6.82
CA ARG A 144 -8.97 6.73 -7.49
C ARG A 144 -9.67 5.66 -6.66
N GLY A 145 -10.13 6.08 -5.49
CA GLY A 145 -11.02 5.32 -4.62
C GLY A 145 -12.23 6.13 -4.21
N GLU A 146 -12.88 6.85 -5.13
CA GLU A 146 -14.20 7.45 -4.92
C GLU A 146 -14.73 7.97 -6.26
N GLY A 147 -15.79 7.35 -6.77
CA GLY A 147 -16.42 7.72 -8.05
C GLY A 147 -17.08 6.52 -8.71
N GLY A 148 -18.29 6.19 -8.24
CA GLY A 148 -19.15 5.19 -8.88
C GLY A 148 -19.53 5.58 -10.30
N ASP A 149 -19.55 4.56 -11.17
CA ASP A 149 -20.23 4.53 -12.47
C ASP A 149 -20.34 3.03 -12.79
N ASP A 150 -21.42 2.37 -12.35
CA ASP A 150 -22.55 2.05 -13.24
C ASP A 150 -22.14 1.91 -14.70
N ARG A 151 -21.76 0.68 -15.09
CA ARG A 151 -21.87 0.19 -16.47
C ARG A 151 -21.63 -1.32 -16.55
N THR A 152 -22.75 -2.04 -16.63
CA THR A 152 -23.00 -3.20 -17.51
C THR A 152 -22.01 -4.38 -17.46
N ILE A 153 -22.31 -5.35 -16.61
CA ILE A 153 -21.85 -6.75 -16.76
C ILE A 153 -22.65 -7.38 -17.91
N PRO A 154 -22.01 -7.90 -18.98
CA PRO A 154 -22.70 -8.81 -19.89
C PRO A 154 -22.94 -10.13 -19.14
N ARG A 155 -24.22 -10.43 -18.93
CA ARG A 155 -24.75 -11.68 -18.37
C ARG A 155 -24.23 -12.86 -19.20
N ALA A 156 -23.23 -13.57 -18.67
CA ALA A 156 -22.87 -14.89 -19.19
C ALA A 156 -24.03 -15.85 -18.88
N ASP A 157 -24.55 -16.51 -19.91
CA ASP A 157 -25.63 -17.49 -19.79
C ASP A 157 -25.23 -18.65 -18.87
N PRO A 158 -26.14 -19.16 -18.03
CA PRO A 158 -25.87 -20.34 -17.23
C PRO A 158 -25.76 -21.57 -18.15
N VAL A 159 -24.57 -22.16 -18.20
CA VAL A 159 -24.34 -23.49 -18.79
C VAL A 159 -25.25 -24.50 -18.09
N ARG A 160 -26.26 -24.96 -18.83
CA ARG A 160 -27.17 -26.06 -18.49
C ARG A 160 -26.34 -27.31 -18.21
N ARG A 161 -26.25 -27.72 -16.94
CA ARG A 161 -25.78 -29.06 -16.57
C ARG A 161 -26.94 -30.03 -16.82
N GLU A 162 -26.80 -30.89 -17.82
CA GLU A 162 -27.66 -32.06 -18.02
C GLU A 162 -27.48 -33.01 -16.83
N PRO A 163 -28.57 -33.45 -16.18
CA PRO A 163 -28.50 -34.52 -15.18
C PRO A 163 -28.45 -35.88 -15.89
N THR A 164 -27.29 -36.54 -15.88
CA THR A 164 -27.24 -37.97 -16.20
C THR A 164 -27.53 -38.75 -14.92
N SER A 165 -28.78 -39.19 -14.79
CA SER A 165 -29.17 -40.25 -13.87
C SER A 165 -28.57 -41.57 -14.33
N SER A 166 -27.85 -42.25 -13.44
CA SER A 166 -27.86 -43.72 -13.37
C SER A 166 -27.50 -44.09 -11.95
N ASP A 167 -28.55 -44.44 -11.19
CA ASP A 167 -28.43 -45.36 -10.08
C ASP A 167 -27.67 -46.60 -10.53
N GLU A 168 -26.73 -47.08 -9.73
CA GLU A 168 -26.64 -48.50 -9.39
C GLU A 168 -25.94 -48.63 -8.03
N ASP A 169 -26.59 -49.46 -7.24
CA ASP A 169 -26.51 -49.78 -5.83
C ASP A 169 -25.23 -50.59 -5.45
N VAL A 170 -25.17 -50.93 -4.17
CA VAL A 170 -24.48 -52.06 -3.52
C VAL A 170 -23.09 -51.79 -2.91
N GLY A 171 -23.05 -51.80 -1.57
CA GLY A 171 -21.89 -52.35 -0.87
C GLY A 171 -21.65 -51.90 0.57
N VAL A 172 -22.59 -52.15 1.49
CA VAL A 172 -22.27 -52.28 2.92
C VAL A 172 -21.36 -53.47 3.11
N PHE A 173 -20.18 -53.30 3.73
CA PHE A 173 -19.50 -54.38 4.44
C PHE A 173 -18.71 -53.83 5.65
N VAL A 174 -19.30 -54.12 6.82
CA VAL A 174 -18.75 -54.41 8.16
C VAL A 174 -17.67 -53.50 8.73
#